data_AF-A0A962JFM8-F1
#
_entry.id   AF-A0A962JFM8-F1
#
_cell.length_a   1.000
_cell.length_b   1.000
_cell.length_c   1.000
_cell.angle_alpha   90.00
_cell.angle_beta   90.00
_cell.angle_gamma   90.00
#
_symmetry.space_group_name_H-M   'P 1'
#
loop_
_entity.id
_entity.type
_entity.pdbx_description
1 polymer ?
#
loop_
_entity_poly.entity_id
_entity_poly.type
_entity_poly.pdbx_seq_one_letter_code
_entity_poly.pdbx_strand_id
1 'polypeptide(L)'
;MAFDKICAYVSTGLPLSTAHRIYRDRDQFVQIAQNLINDEMSLNSIIEFSAWIENWARHNASAVVKNIASEAVMTEIREKWINARPMRDIIAESTSADSICKDVYGFQLPWLIHAASQQLRQMGHDNLCNTLSSIALLVELGVPSELSAWVFLAGVGSRVSATEIANCGVDLGDSYISVRQTIRNPHALSLIAKRVSEPTKILINQQIKNTQRTPIEPLSISEIWLSDETFGSYNTVVIRRLNGLIYVCSLDGKAKFPVGALDTPIYEKLADDYRFAFIRDDREHERYIMTIRDPRLLDQYIEKSLNLGL
;
A
#
# COMPACT_ATOMS: atom_id res chain seq x y z
N MET A 1 2.47 8.86 -38.67
CA MET A 1 1.01 8.83 -38.42
C MET A 1 0.44 7.43 -38.18
N ALA A 2 0.67 6.42 -39.06
CA ALA A 2 0.18 5.05 -38.81
C ALA A 2 1.03 4.27 -37.79
N PHE A 3 2.36 4.48 -37.79
CA PHE A 3 3.28 3.87 -36.85
C PHE A 3 3.06 4.39 -35.40
N ASP A 4 2.92 5.70 -35.24
CA ASP A 4 2.66 6.36 -33.94
C ASP A 4 1.37 5.85 -33.29
N LYS A 5 0.34 5.56 -34.09
CA LYS A 5 -0.91 4.93 -33.62
C LYS A 5 -0.69 3.52 -33.07
N ILE A 6 0.11 2.71 -33.75
CA ILE A 6 0.38 1.33 -33.33
C ILE A 6 1.20 1.33 -32.03
N CYS A 7 2.23 2.17 -31.94
CA CYS A 7 3.02 2.34 -30.71
C CYS A 7 2.17 2.78 -29.52
N ALA A 8 1.26 3.73 -29.73
CA ALA A 8 0.33 4.19 -28.70
C ALA A 8 -0.63 3.10 -28.18
N TYR A 9 -0.98 2.10 -29.00
CA TYR A 9 -1.83 1.00 -28.54
C TYR A 9 -1.04 -0.04 -27.74
N VAL A 10 0.12 -0.45 -28.25
CA VAL A 10 0.93 -1.52 -27.65
C VAL A 10 1.49 -1.12 -26.29
N SER A 11 1.78 0.17 -26.07
CA SER A 11 2.36 0.67 -24.81
C SER A 11 1.43 0.69 -23.60
N THR A 12 0.13 0.38 -23.77
CA THR A 12 -0.88 0.55 -22.72
C THR A 12 -1.09 -0.68 -21.83
N GLY A 13 -0.73 -1.86 -22.32
CA GLY A 13 -1.08 -3.14 -21.68
C GLY A 13 -2.60 -3.46 -21.66
N LEU A 14 -3.47 -2.55 -22.14
CA LEU A 14 -4.93 -2.72 -22.12
C LEU A 14 -5.43 -3.58 -23.29
N PRO A 15 -6.67 -4.12 -23.20
CA PRO A 15 -7.38 -4.62 -24.36
C PRO A 15 -7.42 -3.58 -25.50
N LEU A 16 -7.16 -4.01 -26.73
CA LEU A 16 -7.05 -3.13 -27.90
C LEU A 16 -8.27 -2.21 -28.07
N SER A 17 -9.47 -2.72 -27.80
CA SER A 17 -10.71 -1.95 -27.88
C SER A 17 -10.73 -0.77 -26.90
N THR A 18 -10.24 -0.95 -25.68
CA THR A 18 -10.14 0.12 -24.68
C THR A 18 -9.00 1.09 -25.03
N ALA A 19 -7.82 0.58 -25.40
CA ALA A 19 -6.70 1.41 -25.84
C ALA A 19 -7.08 2.31 -27.03
N HIS A 20 -7.87 1.78 -27.97
CA HIS A 20 -8.40 2.55 -29.09
C HIS A 20 -9.37 3.66 -28.65
N ARG A 21 -10.24 3.40 -27.68
CA ARG A 21 -11.17 4.41 -27.14
C ARG A 21 -10.44 5.55 -26.43
N ILE A 22 -9.39 5.25 -25.66
CA ILE A 22 -8.52 6.28 -25.07
C ILE A 22 -7.92 7.17 -26.17
N TYR A 23 -7.38 6.57 -27.22
CA TYR A 23 -6.77 7.32 -28.33
C TYR A 23 -7.80 8.17 -29.09
N ARG A 24 -9.00 7.63 -29.31
CA ARG A 24 -10.13 8.37 -29.91
C ARG A 24 -10.42 9.63 -29.10
N ASP A 25 -10.49 9.49 -27.78
CA ASP A 25 -10.86 10.56 -26.84
C ASP A 25 -9.65 11.33 -26.28
N ARG A 26 -8.45 11.16 -26.86
CA ARG A 26 -7.18 11.72 -26.36
C ARG A 26 -7.24 13.23 -26.09
N ASP A 27 -8.00 13.97 -26.90
CA ASP A 27 -8.12 15.43 -26.77
C ASP A 27 -8.83 15.80 -25.45
N GLN A 28 -9.75 14.94 -24.96
CA GLN A 28 -10.37 15.10 -23.62
C GLN A 28 -9.36 14.84 -22.51
N PHE A 29 -8.55 13.78 -22.64
CA PHE A 29 -7.48 13.47 -21.68
C PHE A 29 -6.43 14.59 -21.61
N VAL A 30 -6.07 15.18 -22.75
CA VAL A 30 -5.19 16.36 -22.82
C VAL A 30 -5.80 17.54 -22.07
N GLN A 31 -7.07 17.89 -22.35
CA GLN A 31 -7.73 19.01 -21.69
C GLN A 31 -7.78 18.84 -20.18
N ILE A 32 -8.12 17.64 -19.71
CA ILE A 32 -8.25 17.36 -18.28
C ILE A 32 -6.89 17.32 -17.59
N ALA A 33 -5.86 16.76 -18.22
CA ALA A 33 -4.50 16.83 -17.71
C ALA A 33 -4.01 18.28 -17.61
N GLN A 34 -4.39 19.14 -18.55
CA GLN A 34 -4.07 20.58 -18.47
C GLN A 34 -4.79 21.27 -17.31
N ASN A 35 -6.07 20.95 -17.08
CA ASN A 35 -6.81 21.48 -15.94
C ASN A 35 -6.15 21.08 -14.61
N LEU A 36 -5.76 19.80 -14.47
CA LEU A 36 -5.02 19.31 -13.30
C LEU A 36 -3.72 20.08 -13.03
N ILE A 37 -2.98 20.44 -14.09
CA ILE A 37 -1.77 21.27 -13.96
C ILE A 37 -2.13 22.68 -13.47
N ASN A 38 -3.14 23.29 -14.08
CA ASN A 38 -3.57 24.65 -13.74
C ASN A 38 -4.08 24.75 -12.29
N ASP A 39 -4.69 23.68 -11.79
CA ASP A 39 -5.21 23.58 -10.42
C ASP A 39 -4.18 23.03 -9.43
N GLU A 40 -2.90 22.95 -9.83
CA GLU A 40 -1.77 22.47 -9.03
C GLU A 40 -1.99 21.09 -8.40
N MET A 41 -2.76 20.22 -9.07
CA MET A 41 -3.21 18.92 -8.54
C MET A 41 -3.82 19.02 -7.14
N SER A 42 -4.60 20.08 -6.87
CA SER A 42 -5.34 20.23 -5.62
C SER A 42 -6.24 19.01 -5.34
N LEU A 43 -6.54 18.75 -4.06
CA LEU A 43 -7.42 17.64 -3.65
C LEU A 43 -8.74 17.61 -4.44
N ASN A 44 -9.37 18.78 -4.63
CA ASN A 44 -10.62 18.88 -5.38
C ASN A 44 -10.43 18.48 -6.85
N SER A 45 -9.37 18.93 -7.50
CA SER A 45 -9.07 18.56 -8.90
C SER A 45 -8.83 17.05 -9.06
N ILE A 46 -8.22 16.38 -8.07
CA ILE A 46 -8.02 14.92 -8.07
C ILE A 46 -9.38 14.20 -7.92
N ILE A 47 -10.25 14.69 -7.04
CA ILE A 47 -11.61 14.14 -6.85
C ILE A 47 -12.45 14.33 -8.12
N GLU A 48 -12.43 15.50 -8.73
CA GLU A 48 -13.15 15.79 -9.97
C GLU A 48 -12.63 14.95 -11.14
N PHE A 49 -11.31 14.81 -11.27
CA PHE A 49 -10.69 13.91 -12.24
C PHE A 49 -11.16 12.46 -12.05
N SER A 50 -11.17 11.99 -10.81
CA SER A 50 -11.57 10.64 -10.46
C SER A 50 -13.05 10.39 -10.82
N ALA A 51 -13.92 11.35 -10.52
CA ALA A 51 -15.33 11.30 -10.94
C ALA A 51 -15.47 11.25 -12.46
N TRP A 52 -14.70 12.05 -13.18
CA TRP A 52 -14.72 12.06 -14.64
C TRP A 52 -14.27 10.73 -15.24
N ILE A 53 -13.14 10.18 -14.77
CA ILE A 53 -12.61 8.93 -15.33
C ILE A 53 -13.50 7.73 -15.00
N GLU A 54 -14.17 7.71 -13.84
CA GLU A 54 -15.19 6.71 -13.54
C GLU A 54 -16.33 6.74 -14.55
N ASN A 55 -16.86 7.94 -14.84
CA ASN A 55 -17.93 8.11 -15.81
C ASN A 55 -17.47 7.73 -17.22
N TRP A 56 -16.26 8.13 -17.62
CA TRP A 56 -15.67 7.72 -18.90
C TRP A 56 -15.52 6.20 -18.98
N ALA A 57 -15.01 5.56 -17.92
CA ALA A 57 -14.77 4.12 -17.86
C ALA A 57 -16.05 3.30 -17.94
N ARG A 58 -17.14 3.78 -17.32
CA ARG A 58 -18.47 3.15 -17.38
C ARG A 58 -18.95 2.92 -18.80
N HIS A 59 -18.68 3.88 -19.70
CA HIS A 59 -19.13 3.83 -21.09
C HIS A 59 -18.08 3.24 -22.04
N ASN A 60 -16.79 3.42 -21.73
CA ASN A 60 -15.71 3.15 -22.67
C ASN A 60 -14.76 2.03 -22.25
N ALA A 61 -14.78 1.57 -21.00
CA ALA A 61 -13.80 0.63 -20.48
C ALA A 61 -14.38 -0.50 -19.62
N SER A 62 -15.64 -0.90 -19.84
CA SER A 62 -16.29 -2.00 -19.09
C SER A 62 -15.56 -3.35 -19.14
N ALA A 63 -14.69 -3.56 -20.14
CA ALA A 63 -13.82 -4.75 -20.23
C ALA A 63 -12.66 -4.72 -19.21
N VAL A 64 -12.28 -3.54 -18.74
CA VAL A 64 -11.13 -3.27 -17.85
C VAL A 64 -11.63 -2.93 -16.45
N VAL A 65 -12.52 -1.95 -16.36
CA VAL A 65 -13.10 -1.49 -15.11
C VAL A 65 -14.43 -2.21 -14.91
N LYS A 66 -14.43 -3.19 -14.01
CA LYS A 66 -15.57 -4.05 -13.73
C LYS A 66 -16.31 -3.54 -12.49
N ASN A 67 -17.61 -3.81 -12.43
CA ASN A 67 -18.43 -3.60 -11.23
C ASN A 67 -18.43 -2.14 -10.70
N ILE A 68 -18.37 -1.14 -11.58
CA ILE A 68 -18.55 0.26 -11.17
C ILE A 68 -19.96 0.41 -10.58
N ALA A 69 -20.03 0.82 -9.32
CA ALA A 69 -21.28 0.98 -8.57
C ALA A 69 -22.08 2.23 -9.03
N SER A 70 -23.22 2.49 -8.39
CA SER A 70 -23.99 3.71 -8.64
C SER A 70 -23.17 4.95 -8.31
N GLU A 71 -23.47 6.07 -8.99
CA GLU A 71 -22.74 7.33 -8.81
C GLU A 71 -22.75 7.84 -7.37
N ALA A 72 -23.88 7.67 -6.66
CA ALA A 72 -23.99 8.03 -5.25
C ALA A 72 -22.98 7.26 -4.37
N VAL A 73 -22.88 5.94 -4.55
CA VAL A 73 -21.93 5.08 -3.81
C VAL A 73 -20.49 5.42 -4.17
N MET A 74 -20.21 5.59 -5.47
CA MET A 74 -18.87 5.93 -5.94
C MET A 74 -18.39 7.27 -5.39
N THR A 75 -19.28 8.28 -5.35
CA THR A 75 -18.97 9.63 -4.85
C THR A 75 -18.58 9.62 -3.38
N GLU A 76 -19.36 8.93 -2.55
CA GLU A 76 -19.08 8.83 -1.13
C GLU A 76 -17.72 8.15 -0.86
N ILE A 77 -17.44 7.04 -1.56
CA ILE A 77 -16.19 6.30 -1.40
C ILE A 77 -15.01 7.09 -1.98
N ARG A 78 -15.18 7.76 -3.12
CA ARG A 78 -14.13 8.56 -3.80
C ARG A 78 -13.52 9.59 -2.88
N GLU A 79 -14.37 10.42 -2.29
CA GLU A 79 -13.93 11.53 -1.43
C GLU A 79 -13.15 11.00 -0.22
N LYS A 80 -13.63 9.92 0.39
CA LYS A 80 -13.00 9.30 1.55
C LYS A 80 -11.70 8.60 1.18
N TRP A 81 -11.67 7.89 0.06
CA TRP A 81 -10.50 7.18 -0.42
C TRP A 81 -9.35 8.14 -0.71
N ILE A 82 -9.58 9.15 -1.55
CA ILE A 82 -8.54 10.11 -1.99
C ILE A 82 -8.06 10.96 -0.80
N ASN A 83 -8.95 11.30 0.13
CA ASN A 83 -8.59 12.05 1.34
C ASN A 83 -8.00 11.16 2.45
N ALA A 84 -7.46 9.99 2.08
CA ALA A 84 -6.78 9.06 2.95
C ALA A 84 -7.56 8.65 4.22
N ARG A 85 -8.90 8.61 4.17
CA ARG A 85 -9.70 8.16 5.31
C ARG A 85 -9.36 6.71 5.68
N PRO A 86 -9.38 6.35 6.98
CA PRO A 86 -9.08 5.00 7.42
C PRO A 86 -9.95 3.97 6.70
N MET A 87 -9.34 2.91 6.18
CA MET A 87 -10.05 1.88 5.41
C MET A 87 -11.22 1.27 6.19
N ARG A 88 -11.05 1.07 7.50
CA ARG A 88 -12.11 0.58 8.40
C ARG A 88 -13.35 1.46 8.36
N ASP A 89 -13.16 2.77 8.29
CA ASP A 89 -14.25 3.73 8.33
C ASP A 89 -14.99 3.73 6.98
N ILE A 90 -14.25 3.61 5.86
CA ILE A 90 -14.84 3.49 4.52
C ILE A 90 -15.63 2.17 4.36
N ILE A 91 -15.06 1.04 4.81
CA ILE A 91 -15.73 -0.27 4.71
C ILE A 91 -17.02 -0.34 5.53
N ALA A 92 -17.11 0.42 6.62
CA ALA A 92 -18.30 0.44 7.48
C ALA A 92 -19.54 1.05 6.79
N GLU A 93 -19.36 1.79 5.70
CA GLU A 93 -20.44 2.56 5.06
C GLU A 93 -21.15 1.80 3.95
N SER A 94 -20.46 0.85 3.31
CA SER A 94 -21.05 0.04 2.24
C SER A 94 -20.40 -1.34 2.17
N THR A 95 -21.20 -2.35 1.89
CA THR A 95 -20.72 -3.72 1.64
C THR A 95 -19.81 -3.81 0.41
N SER A 96 -19.91 -2.87 -0.54
CA SER A 96 -19.06 -2.81 -1.74
C SER A 96 -17.81 -1.95 -1.58
N ALA A 97 -17.62 -1.28 -0.43
CA ALA A 97 -16.52 -0.33 -0.26
C ALA A 97 -15.14 -0.99 -0.34
N ASP A 98 -14.98 -2.20 0.19
CA ASP A 98 -13.68 -2.90 0.14
C ASP A 98 -13.24 -3.20 -1.30
N SER A 99 -14.14 -3.73 -2.13
CA SER A 99 -13.84 -4.04 -3.53
C SER A 99 -13.70 -2.78 -4.38
N ILE A 100 -14.50 -1.74 -4.14
CA ILE A 100 -14.34 -0.46 -4.86
C ILE A 100 -12.97 0.15 -4.57
N CYS A 101 -12.55 0.20 -3.30
CA CYS A 101 -11.24 0.75 -2.95
C CYS A 101 -10.08 -0.09 -3.52
N LYS A 102 -10.13 -1.42 -3.43
CA LYS A 102 -9.02 -2.29 -3.87
C LYS A 102 -8.99 -2.49 -5.38
N ASP A 103 -10.13 -2.85 -5.96
CA ASP A 103 -10.20 -3.25 -7.36
C ASP A 103 -10.33 -2.03 -8.26
N VAL A 104 -11.24 -1.11 -7.96
CA VAL A 104 -11.52 0.03 -8.83
C VAL A 104 -10.46 1.10 -8.65
N TYR A 105 -10.31 1.67 -7.46
CA TYR A 105 -9.33 2.74 -7.21
C TYR A 105 -7.90 2.22 -7.04
N GLY A 106 -7.71 1.07 -6.39
CA GLY A 106 -6.38 0.51 -6.14
C GLY A 106 -5.76 -0.21 -7.33
N PHE A 107 -6.48 -0.38 -8.45
CA PHE A 107 -5.94 -1.11 -9.59
C PHE A 107 -6.53 -0.68 -10.95
N GLN A 108 -7.83 -0.87 -11.17
CA GLN A 108 -8.44 -0.77 -12.51
C GLN A 108 -8.40 0.66 -13.08
N LEU A 109 -8.75 1.67 -12.28
CA LEU A 109 -8.67 3.08 -12.70
C LEU A 109 -7.21 3.53 -12.85
N PRO A 110 -6.28 3.29 -11.90
CA PRO A 110 -4.86 3.59 -12.11
C PRO A 110 -4.30 2.99 -13.39
N TRP A 111 -4.64 1.74 -13.70
CA TRP A 111 -4.21 1.09 -14.94
C TRP A 111 -4.72 1.83 -16.18
N LEU A 112 -5.98 2.25 -16.17
CA LEU A 112 -6.59 3.03 -17.24
C LEU A 112 -5.94 4.41 -17.40
N ILE A 113 -5.70 5.12 -16.28
CA ILE A 113 -5.06 6.44 -16.26
C ILE A 113 -3.61 6.33 -16.76
N HIS A 114 -2.88 5.30 -16.31
CA HIS A 114 -1.53 5.03 -16.73
C HIS A 114 -1.46 4.75 -18.23
N ALA A 115 -2.37 3.94 -18.78
CA ALA A 115 -2.46 3.71 -20.21
C ALA A 115 -2.69 5.01 -21.01
N ALA A 116 -3.57 5.90 -20.54
CA ALA A 116 -3.75 7.21 -21.15
C ALA A 116 -2.47 8.05 -21.09
N SER A 117 -1.77 8.06 -19.95
CA SER A 117 -0.48 8.75 -19.82
C SER A 117 0.56 8.26 -20.84
N GLN A 118 0.65 6.94 -21.07
CA GLN A 118 1.57 6.36 -22.04
C GLN A 118 1.22 6.76 -23.47
N GLN A 119 -0.06 6.85 -23.81
CA GLN A 119 -0.48 7.35 -25.13
C GLN A 119 -0.08 8.81 -25.34
N LEU A 120 -0.26 9.67 -24.32
CA LEU A 120 0.18 11.05 -24.38
C LEU A 120 1.70 11.17 -24.55
N ARG A 121 2.49 10.31 -23.88
CA ARG A 121 3.94 10.23 -24.09
C ARG A 121 4.29 9.91 -25.54
N GLN A 122 3.64 8.91 -26.15
CA GLN A 122 3.86 8.56 -27.56
C GLN A 122 3.50 9.69 -28.54
N MET A 123 2.64 10.62 -28.11
CA MET A 123 2.27 11.82 -28.88
C MET A 123 3.19 13.02 -28.62
N GLY A 124 4.21 12.88 -27.76
CA GLY A 124 5.14 13.96 -27.41
C GLY A 124 4.66 14.89 -26.30
N HIS A 125 3.64 14.50 -25.53
CA HIS A 125 3.12 15.27 -24.39
C HIS A 125 3.72 14.81 -23.05
N ASP A 126 5.03 14.94 -22.87
CA ASP A 126 5.73 14.44 -21.67
C ASP A 126 5.22 15.06 -20.36
N ASN A 127 4.93 16.37 -20.34
CA ASN A 127 4.42 17.04 -19.15
C ASN A 127 3.05 16.47 -18.74
N LEU A 128 2.14 16.31 -19.69
CA LEU A 128 0.81 15.74 -19.44
C LEU A 128 0.89 14.26 -19.04
N CYS A 129 1.83 13.51 -19.63
CA CYS A 129 2.11 12.13 -19.21
C CYS A 129 2.53 12.08 -17.74
N ASN A 130 3.45 12.97 -17.31
CA ASN A 130 3.90 13.02 -15.93
C ASN A 130 2.75 13.35 -14.98
N THR A 131 1.92 14.35 -15.30
CA THR A 131 0.73 14.69 -14.50
C THR A 131 -0.23 13.51 -14.37
N LEU A 132 -0.61 12.85 -15.47
CA LEU A 132 -1.51 11.70 -15.40
C LEU A 132 -0.87 10.51 -14.67
N SER A 133 0.45 10.31 -14.77
CA SER A 133 1.15 9.27 -14.03
C SER A 133 1.13 9.54 -12.52
N SER A 134 1.36 10.79 -12.11
CA SER A 134 1.25 11.20 -10.71
C SER A 134 -0.17 11.00 -10.19
N ILE A 135 -1.19 11.40 -10.95
CA ILE A 135 -2.59 11.19 -10.56
C ILE A 135 -2.94 9.71 -10.46
N ALA A 136 -2.47 8.87 -11.38
CA ALA A 136 -2.66 7.42 -11.29
C ALA A 136 -2.12 6.88 -9.95
N LEU A 137 -0.92 7.33 -9.54
CA LEU A 137 -0.32 6.95 -8.27
C LEU A 137 -1.13 7.44 -7.06
N LEU A 138 -1.61 8.69 -7.07
CA LEU A 138 -2.42 9.25 -5.97
C LEU A 138 -3.75 8.50 -5.80
N VAL A 139 -4.39 8.16 -6.92
CA VAL A 139 -5.62 7.36 -6.94
C VAL A 139 -5.36 5.93 -6.46
N GLU A 140 -4.30 5.29 -6.94
CA GLU A 140 -3.90 3.93 -6.56
C GLU A 140 -3.65 3.83 -5.06
N LEU A 141 -2.88 4.78 -4.53
CA LEU A 141 -2.52 4.81 -3.12
C LEU A 141 -3.61 5.41 -2.24
N GLY A 142 -4.65 6.07 -2.79
CA GLY A 142 -5.69 6.73 -2.02
C GLY A 142 -5.15 7.79 -1.07
N VAL A 143 -4.33 8.71 -1.60
CA VAL A 143 -3.69 9.79 -0.84
C VAL A 143 -3.84 11.13 -1.57
N PRO A 144 -3.87 12.27 -0.86
CA PRO A 144 -4.28 13.55 -1.43
C PRO A 144 -3.15 14.35 -2.08
N SER A 145 -1.90 13.94 -1.94
CA SER A 145 -0.75 14.69 -2.45
C SER A 145 0.45 13.80 -2.76
N GLU A 146 1.33 14.29 -3.64
CA GLU A 146 2.56 13.59 -4.03
C GLU A 146 3.49 13.36 -2.83
N LEU A 147 3.63 14.34 -1.94
CA LEU A 147 4.40 14.18 -0.71
C LEU A 147 3.84 13.05 0.17
N SER A 148 2.51 12.92 0.26
CA SER A 148 1.86 11.81 0.98
C SER A 148 2.16 10.46 0.33
N ALA A 149 2.14 10.39 -1.00
CA ALA A 149 2.52 9.19 -1.74
C ALA A 149 3.98 8.80 -1.49
N TRP A 150 4.91 9.75 -1.50
CA TRP A 150 6.32 9.49 -1.21
C TRP A 150 6.53 8.98 0.21
N VAL A 151 5.86 9.57 1.21
CA VAL A 151 5.92 9.09 2.60
C VAL A 151 5.37 7.67 2.71
N PHE A 152 4.24 7.38 2.04
CA PHE A 152 3.67 6.04 2.01
C PHE A 152 4.67 5.02 1.44
N LEU A 153 5.25 5.31 0.28
CA LEU A 153 6.24 4.48 -0.42
C LEU A 153 7.62 4.43 0.27
N ALA A 154 7.91 5.35 1.18
CA ALA A 154 9.12 5.34 2.00
C ALA A 154 9.08 4.27 3.12
N GLY A 155 7.94 3.60 3.30
CA GLY A 155 7.78 2.47 4.22
C GLY A 155 6.79 2.71 5.36
N VAL A 156 6.08 3.84 5.39
CA VAL A 156 5.03 4.09 6.39
C VAL A 156 3.85 3.16 6.18
N GLY A 157 3.47 2.87 4.92
CA GLY A 157 2.46 1.85 4.58
C GLY A 157 1.04 2.10 5.13
N SER A 158 0.76 3.30 5.66
CA SER A 158 -0.54 3.74 6.15
C SER A 158 -0.90 5.05 5.46
N ARG A 159 -2.03 5.09 4.72
CA ARG A 159 -2.49 6.27 3.95
C ARG A 159 -2.73 7.47 4.88
N VAL A 160 -3.39 7.20 6.00
CA VAL A 160 -3.71 8.20 7.05
C VAL A 160 -2.42 8.78 7.62
N SER A 161 -1.51 7.92 8.07
CA SER A 161 -0.26 8.36 8.69
C SER A 161 0.66 9.05 7.68
N ALA A 162 0.70 8.58 6.43
CA ALA A 162 1.50 9.20 5.39
C ALA A 162 1.02 10.63 5.08
N THR A 163 -0.29 10.83 4.98
CA THR A 163 -0.91 12.15 4.80
C THR A 163 -0.65 13.07 5.99
N GLU A 164 -0.77 12.54 7.21
CA GLU A 164 -0.49 13.30 8.43
C GLU A 164 0.97 13.74 8.52
N ILE A 165 1.91 12.84 8.22
CA ILE A 165 3.35 13.13 8.21
C ILE A 165 3.69 14.15 7.13
N ALA A 166 3.14 14.02 5.92
CA ALA A 166 3.34 14.99 4.84
C ALA A 166 2.88 16.41 5.24
N ASN A 167 1.85 16.51 6.08
CA ASN A 167 1.27 17.78 6.52
C ASN A 167 1.76 18.25 7.90
N CYS A 168 2.70 17.56 8.55
CA CYS A 168 3.15 17.92 9.91
C CYS A 168 4.11 19.13 9.97
N GLY A 169 4.42 19.73 8.81
CA GLY A 169 5.26 20.92 8.69
C GLY A 169 6.74 20.69 9.01
N VAL A 170 7.20 19.44 8.98
CA VAL A 170 8.63 19.09 8.96
C VAL A 170 9.06 19.02 7.51
N ASP A 171 10.20 19.61 7.18
CA ASP A 171 10.78 19.48 5.85
C ASP A 171 11.22 18.04 5.61
N LEU A 172 10.59 17.38 4.64
CA LEU A 172 10.90 16.02 4.21
C LEU A 172 11.83 16.00 2.98
N GLY A 173 12.03 17.16 2.34
CA GLY A 173 12.71 17.34 1.06
C GLY A 173 11.78 17.36 -0.14
N ASP A 174 12.37 17.61 -1.31
CA ASP A 174 11.71 17.90 -2.60
C ASP A 174 11.67 16.71 -3.57
N SER A 175 12.19 15.55 -3.16
CA SER A 175 12.22 14.34 -3.98
C SER A 175 11.89 13.09 -3.16
N TYR A 176 11.44 12.02 -3.84
CA TYR A 176 11.23 10.73 -3.19
C TYR A 176 12.47 10.24 -2.42
N ILE A 177 13.67 10.44 -2.97
CA ILE A 177 14.93 9.98 -2.36
C ILE A 177 15.18 10.73 -1.05
N SER A 178 15.02 12.06 -1.03
CA SER A 178 15.19 12.86 0.19
C SER A 178 14.13 12.49 1.23
N VAL A 179 12.86 12.35 0.83
CA VAL A 179 11.78 11.91 1.73
C VAL A 179 12.11 10.56 2.34
N ARG A 180 12.53 9.59 1.53
CA ARG A 180 12.90 8.26 2.00
C ARG A 180 14.06 8.29 3.00
N GLN A 181 15.06 9.15 2.79
CA GLN A 181 16.17 9.32 3.73
C GLN A 181 15.70 9.93 5.05
N THR A 182 14.86 10.97 4.98
CA THR A 182 14.28 11.65 6.15
C THR A 182 13.43 10.68 6.99
N ILE A 183 12.54 9.91 6.36
CA ILE A 183 11.69 8.91 7.02
C ILE A 183 12.50 7.76 7.65
N ARG A 184 13.76 7.57 7.26
CA ARG A 184 14.65 6.55 7.86
C ARG A 184 15.61 7.14 8.90
N ASN A 185 15.67 8.46 9.04
CA ASN A 185 16.53 9.12 10.01
C ASN A 185 15.84 9.18 11.39
N PRO A 186 16.39 8.54 12.44
CA PRO A 186 15.78 8.54 13.78
C PRO A 186 15.58 9.95 14.36
N HIS A 187 16.48 10.89 14.07
CA HIS A 187 16.35 12.27 14.54
C HIS A 187 15.15 12.97 13.88
N ALA A 188 15.01 12.85 12.57
CA ALA A 188 13.87 13.42 11.85
C ALA A 188 12.54 12.79 12.31
N LEU A 189 12.50 11.46 12.45
CA LEU A 189 11.33 10.76 12.99
C LEU A 189 10.95 11.24 14.40
N SER A 190 11.93 11.58 15.25
CA SER A 190 11.64 12.15 16.58
C SER A 190 11.00 13.54 16.53
N LEU A 191 11.32 14.35 15.51
CA LEU A 191 10.68 15.65 15.29
C LEU A 191 9.25 15.48 14.77
N ILE A 192 9.05 14.55 13.82
CA ILE A 192 7.75 14.21 13.26
C ILE A 192 6.83 13.68 14.37
N ALA A 193 7.32 12.76 15.22
CA ALA A 193 6.56 12.17 16.31
C ALA A 193 5.99 13.21 17.31
N LYS A 194 6.60 14.40 17.42
CA LYS A 194 6.09 15.48 18.28
C LYS A 194 4.89 16.23 17.69
N ARG A 195 4.63 16.07 16.38
CA ARG A 195 3.66 16.87 15.62
C ARG A 195 2.50 16.07 15.04
N VAL A 196 2.51 14.74 15.23
CA VAL A 196 1.50 13.83 14.69
C VAL A 196 0.67 13.20 15.82
N SER A 197 -0.45 12.60 15.44
CA SER A 197 -1.37 11.87 16.31
C SER A 197 -0.74 10.62 16.92
N GLU A 198 -1.33 10.14 18.01
CA GLU A 198 -0.83 8.97 18.73
C GLU A 198 -0.75 7.69 17.88
N PRO A 199 -1.73 7.35 17.02
CA PRO A 199 -1.60 6.21 16.11
C PRO A 199 -0.37 6.29 15.20
N THR A 200 -0.10 7.46 14.63
CA THR A 200 1.06 7.69 13.76
C THR A 200 2.37 7.65 14.56
N LYS A 201 2.38 8.18 15.80
CA LYS A 201 3.56 8.04 16.69
C LYS A 201 3.87 6.58 16.99
N ILE A 202 2.87 5.73 17.25
CA ILE A 202 3.08 4.31 17.51
C ILE A 202 3.80 3.67 16.32
N LEU A 203 3.35 3.96 15.10
CA LEU A 203 3.97 3.47 13.86
C LEU A 203 5.41 3.98 13.72
N ILE A 204 5.64 5.28 13.90
CA ILE A 204 6.99 5.87 13.86
C ILE A 204 7.91 5.22 14.90
N ASN A 205 7.44 5.04 16.11
CA ASN A 205 8.21 4.41 17.19
C ASN A 205 8.55 2.95 16.86
N GLN A 206 7.63 2.21 16.23
CA GLN A 206 7.93 0.87 15.72
C GLN A 206 9.02 0.91 14.63
N GLN A 207 8.97 1.88 13.72
CA GLN A 207 9.98 2.04 12.68
C GLN A 207 11.36 2.43 13.23
N ILE A 208 11.42 3.33 14.22
CA ILE A 208 12.66 3.67 14.94
C ILE A 208 13.22 2.42 15.62
N LYS A 209 12.38 1.68 16.37
CA LYS A 209 12.77 0.43 17.02
C LYS A 209 13.32 -0.58 16.01
N ASN A 210 12.66 -0.77 14.87
CA ASN A 210 13.13 -1.69 13.83
C ASN A 210 14.45 -1.26 13.21
N THR A 211 14.70 0.04 13.09
CA THR A 211 15.96 0.59 12.54
C THR A 211 17.11 0.46 13.54
N GLN A 212 16.82 0.59 14.83
CA GLN A 212 17.80 0.49 15.92
C GLN A 212 18.00 -0.94 16.44
N ARG A 213 17.14 -1.89 16.06
CA ARG A 213 17.25 -3.30 16.47
C ARG A 213 18.56 -3.87 15.92
N THR A 214 19.43 -4.28 16.83
CA THR A 214 20.59 -5.10 16.52
C THR A 214 20.15 -6.39 15.82
N PRO A 215 21.03 -7.00 15.01
CA PRO A 215 20.80 -8.35 14.52
C PRO A 215 20.48 -9.25 15.71
N ILE A 216 19.33 -9.93 15.67
CA ILE A 216 19.00 -10.89 16.71
C ILE A 216 19.97 -12.06 16.53
N GLU A 217 20.59 -12.51 17.62
CA GLU A 217 21.27 -13.80 17.61
C GLU A 217 20.32 -14.86 17.04
N PRO A 218 20.79 -15.77 16.18
CA PRO A 218 19.92 -16.73 15.52
C PRO A 218 19.07 -17.45 16.58
N LEU A 219 17.77 -17.20 16.52
CA LEU A 219 16.80 -17.92 17.32
C LEU A 219 16.69 -19.33 16.74
N SER A 220 16.70 -20.35 17.59
CA SER A 220 16.36 -21.71 17.15
C SER A 220 15.01 -21.67 16.42
N ILE A 221 14.91 -22.35 15.28
CA ILE A 221 13.63 -22.49 14.57
C ILE A 221 12.62 -23.03 15.57
N SER A 222 11.53 -22.28 15.77
CA SER A 222 10.45 -22.63 16.68
C SER A 222 9.24 -23.03 15.87
N GLU A 223 8.49 -23.99 16.39
CA GLU A 223 7.20 -24.39 15.87
C GLU A 223 6.10 -24.07 16.86
N ILE A 224 4.90 -23.82 16.36
CA ILE A 224 3.70 -23.61 17.16
C ILE A 224 2.61 -24.51 16.61
N TRP A 225 1.91 -25.16 17.54
CA TRP A 225 0.72 -25.95 17.24
C TRP A 225 -0.52 -25.10 17.55
N LEU A 226 -1.36 -24.88 16.55
CA LEU A 226 -2.56 -24.06 16.65
C LEU A 226 -3.74 -24.86 16.11
N SER A 227 -4.88 -24.81 16.82
CA SER A 227 -6.06 -25.55 16.40
C SER A 227 -6.58 -25.07 15.06
N ASP A 228 -6.93 -26.03 14.21
CA ASP A 228 -7.52 -25.75 12.89
C ASP A 228 -8.88 -25.04 13.00
N GLU A 229 -9.61 -25.24 14.09
CA GLU A 229 -10.89 -24.55 14.34
C GLU A 229 -10.72 -23.03 14.41
N THR A 230 -9.61 -22.55 14.96
CA THR A 230 -9.37 -21.11 15.14
C THR A 230 -8.49 -20.52 14.04
N PHE A 231 -7.50 -21.29 13.56
CA PHE A 231 -6.48 -20.79 12.63
C PHE A 231 -6.52 -21.43 11.24
N GLY A 232 -7.41 -22.38 10.98
CA GLY A 232 -7.41 -23.19 9.75
C GLY A 232 -7.62 -22.40 8.44
N SER A 233 -8.06 -21.13 8.51
CA SER A 233 -8.17 -20.23 7.36
C SER A 233 -6.97 -19.29 7.17
N TYR A 234 -5.97 -19.31 8.06
CA TYR A 234 -4.85 -18.38 8.05
C TYR A 234 -3.52 -19.11 7.82
N ASN A 235 -2.94 -18.95 6.62
CA ASN A 235 -1.63 -19.55 6.31
C ASN A 235 -0.45 -18.88 7.06
N THR A 236 -0.67 -17.72 7.66
CA THR A 236 0.36 -16.94 8.33
C THR A 236 -0.16 -16.38 9.64
N VAL A 237 0.64 -16.56 10.68
CA VAL A 237 0.43 -15.94 11.99
C VAL A 237 1.69 -15.20 12.45
N VAL A 238 1.51 -14.24 13.35
CA VAL A 238 2.57 -13.39 13.91
C VAL A 238 2.39 -13.26 15.42
N ILE A 239 3.47 -12.96 16.14
CA ILE A 239 3.42 -12.72 17.59
C ILE A 239 3.23 -11.22 17.84
N ARG A 240 2.22 -10.85 18.64
CA ARG A 240 1.92 -9.45 18.98
C ARG A 240 1.72 -9.25 20.47
N ARG A 241 2.10 -8.08 20.99
CA ARG A 241 1.68 -7.64 22.33
C ARG A 241 0.38 -6.86 22.24
N LEU A 242 -0.63 -7.30 22.99
CA LEU A 242 -1.91 -6.62 23.14
C LEU A 242 -2.22 -6.50 24.63
N ASN A 243 -2.43 -5.27 25.12
CA ASN A 243 -2.72 -4.98 26.53
C ASN A 243 -1.71 -5.59 27.53
N GLY A 244 -0.43 -5.62 27.16
CA GLY A 244 0.64 -6.20 27.99
C GLY A 244 0.75 -7.73 27.94
N LEU A 245 -0.16 -8.42 27.25
CA LEU A 245 -0.13 -9.86 27.04
C LEU A 245 0.35 -10.20 25.62
N ILE A 246 0.98 -11.36 25.47
CA ILE A 246 1.50 -11.83 24.18
C ILE A 246 0.50 -12.81 23.56
N TYR A 247 0.22 -12.61 22.28
CA TYR A 247 -0.69 -13.45 21.49
C TYR A 247 -0.03 -13.90 20.20
N VAL A 248 -0.36 -15.11 19.77
CA VAL A 248 -0.29 -15.51 18.37
C VAL A 248 -1.53 -14.93 17.69
N CYS A 249 -1.35 -14.20 16.60
CA CYS A 249 -2.43 -13.53 15.89
C CYS A 249 -2.37 -13.83 14.40
N SER A 250 -3.54 -13.95 13.76
CA SER A 250 -3.64 -13.79 12.31
C SER A 250 -3.18 -12.39 11.89
N LEU A 251 -2.75 -12.22 10.63
CA LEU A 251 -2.28 -10.92 10.13
C LEU A 251 -3.32 -9.81 10.26
N ASP A 252 -4.60 -10.16 10.07
CA ASP A 252 -5.75 -9.27 10.20
C ASP A 252 -6.20 -9.06 11.68
N GLY A 253 -5.60 -9.80 12.61
CA GLY A 253 -5.87 -9.70 14.05
C GLY A 253 -7.24 -10.24 14.48
N LYS A 254 -7.97 -10.98 13.63
CA LYS A 254 -9.25 -11.59 13.98
C LYS A 254 -9.10 -12.84 14.86
N ALA A 255 -8.16 -13.71 14.52
CA ALA A 255 -7.82 -14.87 15.34
C ALA A 255 -6.70 -14.51 16.31
N LYS A 256 -6.86 -14.87 17.59
CA LYS A 256 -5.90 -14.60 18.66
C LYS A 256 -5.83 -15.78 19.61
N PHE A 257 -4.62 -16.20 19.96
CA PHE A 257 -4.36 -17.23 20.95
C PHE A 257 -3.32 -16.74 21.95
N PRO A 258 -3.62 -16.73 23.26
CA PRO A 258 -2.69 -16.23 24.27
C PRO A 258 -1.48 -17.17 24.38
N VAL A 259 -0.28 -16.58 24.31
CA VAL A 259 0.98 -17.32 24.46
C VAL A 259 1.22 -17.75 25.92
N GLY A 260 0.46 -17.23 26.90
CA GLY A 260 0.60 -17.60 28.31
C GLY A 260 0.44 -19.09 28.64
N ALA A 261 -0.03 -19.92 27.69
CA ALA A 261 -0.04 -21.38 27.81
C ALA A 261 1.27 -22.07 27.35
N LEU A 262 2.14 -21.34 26.64
CA LEU A 262 3.41 -21.78 26.06
C LEU A 262 4.54 -21.02 26.77
N ASP A 263 5.06 -21.58 27.86
CA ASP A 263 6.10 -20.95 28.68
C ASP A 263 7.42 -20.87 27.90
N THR A 264 7.64 -19.78 27.16
CA THR A 264 8.84 -19.63 26.33
C THR A 264 9.29 -18.16 26.19
N PRO A 265 10.46 -17.80 26.75
CA PRO A 265 11.11 -16.49 26.59
C PRO A 265 11.36 -16.08 25.12
N ILE A 266 11.26 -17.03 24.19
CA ILE A 266 11.42 -16.79 22.75
C ILE A 266 10.32 -15.87 22.20
N TYR A 267 9.07 -16.04 22.66
CA TYR A 267 7.95 -15.28 22.14
C TYR A 267 7.95 -13.85 22.65
N GLU A 268 8.51 -13.60 23.84
CA GLU A 268 8.78 -12.24 24.31
C GLU A 268 9.75 -11.50 23.39
N LYS A 269 10.78 -12.19 22.87
CA LYS A 269 11.73 -11.59 21.92
C LYS A 269 11.10 -11.38 20.53
N LEU A 270 10.21 -12.27 20.12
CA LEU A 270 9.54 -12.22 18.81
C LEU A 270 8.34 -11.26 18.75
N ALA A 271 7.76 -10.90 19.89
CA ALA A 271 6.55 -10.10 19.91
C ALA A 271 6.76 -8.70 19.31
N ASP A 272 5.88 -8.35 18.37
CA ASP A 272 5.94 -7.14 17.56
C ASP A 272 7.19 -7.06 16.66
N ASP A 273 7.77 -8.21 16.29
CA ASP A 273 8.84 -8.29 15.30
C ASP A 273 8.36 -8.91 13.98
N TYR A 274 8.04 -8.04 13.02
CA TYR A 274 7.56 -8.44 11.69
C TYR A 274 8.62 -9.12 10.82
N ARG A 275 9.88 -9.19 11.27
CA ARG A 275 10.93 -10.00 10.61
C ARG A 275 10.70 -11.49 10.79
N PHE A 276 9.84 -11.88 11.73
CA PHE A 276 9.46 -13.27 11.95
C PHE A 276 7.95 -13.43 11.75
N ALA A 277 7.58 -14.54 11.13
CA ALA A 277 6.20 -15.01 11.10
C ALA A 277 6.21 -16.52 11.21
N PHE A 278 5.06 -17.12 11.48
CA PHE A 278 4.92 -18.56 11.40
C PHE A 278 4.01 -18.90 10.24
N ILE A 279 4.50 -19.75 9.35
CA ILE A 279 3.79 -20.20 8.15
C ILE A 279 3.31 -21.63 8.40
N ARG A 280 2.06 -21.89 8.03
CA ARG A 280 1.45 -23.22 8.17
C ARG A 280 2.23 -24.25 7.34
N ASP A 281 2.50 -25.41 7.92
CA ASP A 281 3.12 -26.53 7.22
C ASP A 281 2.09 -27.17 6.28
N ASP A 282 2.46 -27.34 5.01
CA ASP A 282 1.60 -28.01 4.01
C ASP A 282 1.37 -29.50 4.35
N ARG A 283 2.24 -30.10 5.17
CA ARG A 283 2.16 -31.51 5.57
C ARG A 283 1.32 -31.73 6.82
N GLU A 284 1.29 -30.76 7.73
CA GLU A 284 0.64 -30.85 9.03
C GLU A 284 -0.16 -29.57 9.29
N HIS A 285 -1.49 -29.68 9.12
CA HIS A 285 -2.40 -28.54 9.09
C HIS A 285 -2.44 -27.73 10.41
N GLU A 286 -2.15 -28.33 11.56
CA GLU A 286 -2.12 -27.60 12.84
C GLU A 286 -0.73 -27.04 13.19
N ARG A 287 0.28 -27.30 12.36
CA ARG A 287 1.67 -26.94 12.62
C ARG A 287 2.06 -25.67 11.87
N TYR A 288 2.69 -24.75 12.58
CA TYR A 288 3.20 -23.49 12.06
C TYR A 288 4.70 -23.37 12.33
N ILE A 289 5.49 -23.16 11.29
CA ILE A 289 6.96 -23.11 11.37
C ILE A 289 7.43 -21.67 11.28
N MET A 290 8.31 -21.27 12.20
CA MET A 290 8.92 -19.93 12.17
C MET A 290 9.70 -19.72 10.87
N THR A 291 9.37 -18.64 10.17
CA THR A 291 10.03 -18.18 8.95
C THR A 291 10.60 -16.80 9.17
N ILE A 292 11.88 -16.63 8.79
CA ILE A 292 12.57 -15.35 8.79
C ILE A 292 12.24 -14.62 7.48
N ARG A 293 11.70 -13.41 7.58
CA ARG A 293 11.29 -12.55 6.46
C ARG A 293 12.31 -11.46 6.13
N ASP A 294 13.26 -11.20 7.02
CA ASP A 294 14.33 -10.22 6.78
C ASP A 294 15.51 -10.90 6.07
N PRO A 295 15.80 -10.55 4.80
CA PRO A 295 16.91 -11.16 4.06
C PRO A 295 18.25 -11.01 4.78
N ARG A 296 18.44 -9.89 5.50
CA ARG A 296 19.68 -9.60 6.23
C ARG A 296 19.93 -10.57 7.38
N LEU A 297 18.85 -11.11 7.97
CA LEU A 297 18.92 -12.14 9.01
C LEU A 297 19.02 -13.54 8.41
N LEU A 298 18.42 -13.76 7.24
CA LEU A 298 18.47 -15.03 6.53
C LEU A 298 19.91 -15.41 6.16
N ASP A 299 20.67 -14.46 5.60
CA ASP A 299 22.08 -14.67 5.22
C ASP A 299 22.93 -15.05 6.45
N GLN A 300 22.74 -14.34 7.56
CA GLN A 300 23.44 -14.62 8.83
C GLN A 300 23.04 -15.97 9.44
N TYR A 301 21.80 -16.41 9.22
CA TYR A 301 21.31 -17.71 9.69
C TYR A 301 21.90 -18.85 8.87
N ILE A 302 21.93 -18.72 7.53
CA ILE A 302 22.52 -19.69 6.61
C ILE A 302 24.03 -19.83 6.87
N GLU A 303 24.74 -18.71 7.02
CA GLU A 303 26.17 -18.72 7.34
C GLU A 303 26.46 -19.40 8.69
N LYS A 304 25.61 -19.22 9.70
CA LYS A 304 25.79 -19.88 11.00
C LYS A 304 25.37 -21.36 11.00
N SER A 305 24.31 -21.76 10.28
CA SER A 305 23.93 -23.18 10.17
C SER A 305 25.00 -23.98 9.44
N LEU A 306 25.60 -23.42 8.39
CA LEU A 306 26.74 -24.01 7.67
C LEU A 306 28.00 -24.14 8.55
N ASN A 307 28.26 -23.16 9.42
CA ASN A 307 29.40 -23.20 10.34
C ASN A 307 29.18 -24.08 11.59
N LEU A 308 27.93 -24.43 11.91
CA LEU A 308 27.56 -25.30 13.04
C LEU A 308 27.31 -26.77 12.62
N GLY A 309 27.44 -27.11 11.33
CA GLY A 309 27.33 -28.48 10.86
C GLY A 309 25.92 -29.09 11.01
N LEU A 310 24.88 -28.28 10.78
CA LEU A 310 23.50 -28.73 10.57
C LEU A 310 23.17 -28.79 9.07
#